data_AF-A0AAE3FR94-F1
#
_entry.id   AF-A0AAE3FR94-F1
#
_cell.length_a   1.000
_cell.length_b   1.000
_cell.length_c   1.000
_cell.angle_alpha   90.00
_cell.angle_beta   90.00
_cell.angle_gamma   90.00
#
_symmetry.space_group_name_H-M   'P 1'
#
loop_
_entity.id
_entity.type
_entity.pdbx_description
1 polymer ?
#
loop_
_entity_poly.entity_id
_entity_poly.type
_entity_poly.pdbx_seq_one_letter_code
_entity_poly.pdbx_strand_id
1 'polypeptide(L)'
;MEEQSDPSAIRSIAVTADDVVTGAERTLRSTDEVVLRVTPPFAGRMRARIHRVREGEYGVTDEEYGDPVPIHVDPTELIAELPTYPEPEETEDELRAEPERYTPERHREYHQQVVEDWRETVRERIVDETTLEWDGGHKRVSVKHLG
;
A
#
# COMPACT_ATOMS: atom_id res chain seq x y z
N MET A 1 30.53 6.67 12.08
CA MET A 1 29.87 7.07 10.80
C MET A 1 28.72 6.08 10.52
N GLU A 2 28.01 5.66 11.57
CA GLU A 2 27.14 4.47 11.61
C GLU A 2 25.64 4.84 11.75
N GLU A 3 25.33 6.10 12.08
CA GLU A 3 23.93 6.58 12.25
C GLU A 3 23.08 6.52 10.97
N GLN A 4 23.71 6.52 9.78
CA GLN A 4 22.99 6.52 8.51
C GLN A 4 22.54 5.12 8.06
N SER A 5 22.86 4.07 8.84
CA SER A 5 22.41 2.70 8.56
C SER A 5 21.47 2.18 9.66
N ASP A 6 21.24 2.94 10.73
CA ASP A 6 20.31 2.55 11.79
C ASP A 6 18.87 2.99 11.45
N PRO A 7 17.92 2.05 11.26
CA PRO A 7 16.49 2.35 11.08
C PRO A 7 15.90 3.27 12.15
N SER A 8 16.43 3.23 13.37
CA SER A 8 15.96 4.06 14.48
C SER A 8 16.13 5.57 14.21
N ALA A 9 16.98 5.95 13.25
CA ALA A 9 17.16 7.33 12.83
C ALA A 9 15.92 7.90 12.11
N ILE A 10 15.07 7.06 11.52
CA ILE A 10 13.90 7.50 10.74
C ILE A 10 12.91 8.24 11.65
N ARG A 11 12.47 9.43 11.22
CA ARG A 11 11.45 10.24 11.91
C ARG A 11 10.19 10.38 11.08
N SER A 12 10.31 10.31 9.76
CA SER A 12 9.16 10.36 8.86
C SER A 12 9.41 9.62 7.55
N ILE A 13 8.36 9.05 6.98
CA ILE A 13 8.34 8.50 5.63
C ILE A 13 7.44 9.35 4.73
N ALA A 14 7.91 9.62 3.51
CA ALA A 14 7.12 10.22 2.46
C ALA A 14 6.53 9.13 1.57
N VAL A 15 5.23 9.20 1.27
CA VAL A 15 4.50 8.24 0.43
C VAL A 15 3.72 8.99 -0.63
N THR A 16 3.59 8.40 -1.82
CA THR A 16 2.63 8.90 -2.81
C THR A 16 1.27 8.28 -2.49
N ALA A 17 0.20 9.08 -2.46
CA ALA A 17 -1.14 8.52 -2.21
C ALA A 17 -1.51 7.41 -3.22
N ASP A 18 -1.09 7.56 -4.47
CA ASP A 18 -1.30 6.56 -5.52
C ASP A 18 -0.57 5.24 -5.25
N ASP A 19 0.64 5.30 -4.67
CA ASP A 19 1.40 4.11 -4.27
C ASP A 19 0.70 3.37 -3.12
N VAL A 20 0.16 4.11 -2.14
CA VAL A 20 -0.59 3.54 -1.01
C VAL A 20 -1.87 2.85 -1.49
N VAL A 21 -2.69 3.57 -2.27
CA VAL A 21 -3.95 3.04 -2.83
C VAL A 21 -3.68 1.82 -3.71
N THR A 22 -2.72 1.92 -4.63
CA THR A 22 -2.37 0.80 -5.52
C THR A 22 -1.83 -0.40 -4.75
N GLY A 23 -1.03 -0.14 -3.70
CA GLY A 23 -0.54 -1.18 -2.80
C GLY A 23 -1.68 -1.89 -2.09
N ALA A 24 -2.55 -1.13 -1.42
CA ALA A 24 -3.67 -1.69 -0.66
C ALA A 24 -4.65 -2.47 -1.55
N GLU A 25 -4.98 -1.93 -2.72
CA GLU A 25 -5.83 -2.60 -3.71
C GLU A 25 -5.23 -3.96 -4.12
N ARG A 26 -3.91 -4.01 -4.34
CA ARG A 26 -3.21 -5.24 -4.71
C ARG A 26 -3.20 -6.24 -3.57
N THR A 27 -2.90 -5.80 -2.35
CA THR A 27 -2.91 -6.64 -1.14
C THR A 27 -4.28 -7.28 -0.91
N LEU A 28 -5.37 -6.56 -1.20
CA LEU A 28 -6.73 -7.09 -1.03
C LEU A 28 -7.17 -8.04 -2.15
N ARG A 29 -6.67 -7.86 -3.37
CA ARG A 29 -7.12 -8.64 -4.55
C ARG A 29 -6.25 -9.81 -4.95
N SER A 30 -4.96 -9.77 -4.61
CA SER A 30 -3.96 -10.68 -5.16
C SER A 30 -3.22 -11.40 -4.03
N THR A 31 -2.75 -12.60 -4.30
CA THR A 31 -1.80 -13.31 -3.42
C THR A 31 -0.37 -12.74 -3.54
N ASP A 32 -0.13 -11.83 -4.49
CA ASP A 32 1.14 -11.12 -4.62
C ASP A 32 1.32 -10.14 -3.46
N GLU A 33 2.38 -10.30 -2.67
CA GLU A 33 2.71 -9.39 -1.58
C GLU A 33 3.25 -8.06 -2.16
N VAL A 34 2.50 -6.97 -1.95
CA VAL A 34 2.87 -5.62 -2.37
C VAL A 34 3.11 -4.78 -1.12
N VAL A 35 4.32 -4.21 -1.03
CA VAL A 35 4.78 -3.44 0.11
C VAL A 35 5.23 -2.05 -0.31
N LEU A 36 5.27 -1.11 0.63
CA LEU A 36 6.01 0.12 0.45
C LEU A 36 7.39 -0.05 1.07
N ARG A 37 8.43 0.01 0.23
CA ARG A 37 9.80 -0.22 0.64
C ARG A 37 10.52 1.08 0.98
N VAL A 38 11.13 1.12 2.15
CA VAL A 38 12.07 2.17 2.58
C VAL A 38 13.49 1.64 2.44
N THR A 39 14.25 2.21 1.51
CA THR A 39 15.59 1.71 1.16
C THR A 39 16.68 2.45 1.93
N PRO A 40 17.66 1.74 2.54
CA PRO A 40 18.81 2.37 3.17
C PRO A 40 19.75 3.06 2.16
N PRO A 41 20.67 3.95 2.60
CA PRO A 41 20.93 4.33 3.99
C PRO A 41 19.75 5.10 4.61
N PHE A 42 19.46 4.80 5.88
CA PHE A 42 18.38 5.41 6.64
C PHE A 42 18.76 6.79 7.14
N ALA A 43 17.83 7.73 6.94
CA ALA A 43 17.94 9.11 7.39
C ALA A 43 16.64 9.51 8.09
N GLY A 44 16.67 10.66 8.78
CA GLY A 44 15.50 11.17 9.49
C GLY A 44 14.25 11.34 8.63
N ARG A 45 14.42 11.59 7.32
CA ARG A 45 13.32 11.66 6.36
C ARG A 45 13.58 10.67 5.23
N MET A 46 12.71 9.68 5.11
CA MET A 46 12.79 8.67 4.07
C MET A 46 11.62 8.78 3.10
N ARG A 47 11.70 8.10 1.98
CA ARG A 47 10.58 7.90 1.06
C ARG A 47 10.30 6.40 0.95
N ALA A 48 9.06 6.00 1.21
CA ALA A 48 8.61 4.65 0.92
C ALA A 48 8.02 4.61 -0.50
N ARG A 49 8.35 3.56 -1.26
CA ARG A 49 7.90 3.41 -2.66
C ARG A 49 7.32 2.03 -2.85
N ILE A 50 6.31 1.93 -3.71
CA ILE A 50 5.68 0.66 -4.04
C ILE A 50 6.71 -0.33 -4.58
N HIS A 51 6.68 -1.54 -4.02
CA HIS A 51 7.52 -2.65 -4.38
C HIS A 51 6.69 -3.93 -4.38
N ARG A 52 6.92 -4.80 -5.36
CA ARG A 52 6.29 -6.12 -5.40
C ARG A 52 7.31 -7.13 -4.90
N VAL A 53 6.99 -7.78 -3.80
CA VAL A 53 7.77 -8.90 -3.29
C VAL A 53 7.42 -10.09 -4.19
N ARG A 54 8.40 -10.55 -4.99
CA ARG A 54 8.25 -11.78 -5.77
C ARG A 54 9.05 -12.88 -5.11
N GLU A 55 8.41 -13.98 -4.73
CA GLU A 55 9.12 -15.21 -4.43
C GLU A 55 9.62 -15.83 -5.76
N GLY A 56 10.91 -15.64 -6.12
CA GLY A 56 11.61 -16.51 -7.09
C GLY A 56 12.35 -15.89 -8.30
N GLU A 57 13.57 -16.43 -8.51
CA GLU A 57 14.55 -16.48 -9.61
C GLU A 57 15.02 -15.21 -10.36
N TYR A 58 14.24 -14.13 -10.48
CA TYR A 58 14.67 -12.93 -11.25
C TYR A 58 14.31 -11.58 -10.59
N GLY A 59 13.97 -11.59 -9.30
CA GLY A 59 13.80 -10.38 -8.50
C GLY A 59 15.05 -10.11 -7.67
N VAL A 60 15.40 -8.84 -7.48
CA VAL A 60 16.38 -8.42 -6.47
C VAL A 60 15.81 -8.83 -5.12
N THR A 61 16.30 -9.92 -4.54
CA THR A 61 15.93 -10.31 -3.18
C THR A 61 16.55 -9.31 -2.22
N ASP A 62 15.94 -9.12 -1.04
CA ASP A 62 16.52 -8.22 -0.03
C ASP A 62 17.95 -8.62 0.36
N GLU A 63 18.34 -9.87 0.06
CA GLU A 63 19.68 -10.42 0.21
C GLU A 63 20.75 -9.70 -0.64
N GLU A 64 20.37 -9.04 -1.75
CA GLU A 64 21.32 -8.25 -2.57
C GLU A 64 21.66 -6.88 -1.94
N TYR A 65 20.88 -6.39 -0.95
CA TYR A 65 21.13 -5.08 -0.33
C TYR A 65 22.29 -5.08 0.67
N GLY A 66 22.73 -6.26 1.15
CA GLY A 66 23.65 -6.35 2.28
C GLY A 66 23.03 -5.80 3.57
N ASP A 67 23.84 -5.62 4.61
CA ASP A 67 23.40 -4.99 5.86
C ASP A 67 23.56 -3.46 5.77
N PRO A 68 22.51 -2.65 6.01
CA PRO A 68 21.16 -3.05 6.44
C PRO A 68 20.20 -3.37 5.28
N VAL A 69 19.21 -4.22 5.55
CA VAL A 69 18.13 -4.57 4.61
C VAL A 69 17.05 -3.47 4.51
N PRO A 70 16.31 -3.35 3.39
CA PRO A 70 15.16 -2.46 3.29
C PRO A 70 14.05 -2.77 4.31
N ILE A 71 13.32 -1.74 4.72
CA ILE A 71 12.13 -1.90 5.57
C ILE A 71 10.90 -1.99 4.67
N HIS A 72 10.06 -2.99 4.91
CA HIS A 72 8.76 -3.14 4.26
C HIS A 72 7.66 -2.59 5.16
N VAL A 73 6.75 -1.84 4.54
CA VAL A 73 5.56 -1.30 5.18
C VAL A 73 4.36 -1.83 4.43
N ASP A 74 3.42 -2.44 5.14
CA ASP A 74 2.16 -2.84 4.55
C ASP A 74 1.35 -1.59 4.16
N PRO A 75 0.90 -1.44 2.90
CA PRO A 75 0.08 -0.31 2.49
C PRO A 75 -1.23 -0.17 3.27
N THR A 76 -1.80 -1.27 3.76
CA THR A 76 -3.06 -1.30 4.51
C THR A 76 -2.93 -0.70 5.92
N GLU A 77 -1.77 -0.84 6.54
CA GLU A 77 -1.42 -0.21 7.84
C GLU A 77 -1.32 1.31 7.74
N LEU A 78 -1.29 1.87 6.52
CA LEU A 78 -1.32 3.30 6.28
C LEU A 78 -2.75 3.86 6.13
N ILE A 79 -3.79 3.05 6.27
CA ILE A 79 -5.17 3.46 6.01
C ILE A 79 -5.98 3.30 7.30
N ALA A 80 -6.49 4.41 7.82
CA ALA A 80 -7.42 4.39 8.93
C ALA A 80 -8.73 3.72 8.49
N GLU A 81 -9.24 2.76 9.26
CA GLU A 81 -10.53 2.12 9.00
C GLU A 81 -10.65 1.65 7.52
N LEU A 82 -9.77 0.74 7.10
CA LEU A 82 -9.73 0.24 5.72
C LEU A 82 -11.12 -0.21 5.24
N PRO A 83 -11.71 0.44 4.22
CA PRO A 83 -12.98 0.00 3.66
C PRO A 83 -12.82 -1.34 2.93
N THR A 84 -13.85 -2.19 3.02
CA THR A 84 -13.93 -3.44 2.24
C THR A 84 -13.75 -3.14 0.75
N TYR A 85 -12.93 -3.94 0.08
CA TYR A 85 -12.73 -3.81 -1.36
C TYR A 85 -14.02 -4.26 -2.09
N PRO A 86 -14.54 -3.48 -3.05
CA PRO A 86 -15.75 -3.85 -3.78
C PRO A 86 -15.48 -5.00 -4.75
N GLU A 87 -16.08 -6.17 -4.51
CA GLU A 87 -15.91 -7.31 -5.40
C GLU A 87 -16.85 -7.22 -6.61
N PRO A 88 -16.42 -7.68 -7.80
CA PRO A 88 -17.25 -7.62 -9.01
C PRO A 88 -18.55 -8.41 -8.90
N GLU A 89 -18.59 -9.45 -8.07
CA GLU A 89 -19.80 -10.23 -7.77
C GLU A 89 -20.82 -9.42 -6.96
N GLU A 90 -20.39 -8.69 -5.94
CA GLU A 90 -21.25 -7.83 -5.13
C GLU A 90 -21.90 -6.73 -5.98
N THR A 91 -21.09 -6.05 -6.80
CA THR A 91 -21.60 -5.01 -7.69
C THR A 91 -22.48 -5.58 -8.82
N GLU A 92 -22.35 -6.87 -9.14
CA GLU A 92 -23.25 -7.55 -10.08
C GLU A 92 -24.62 -7.78 -9.44
N ASP A 93 -24.65 -8.30 -8.22
CA ASP A 93 -25.88 -8.62 -7.50
C ASP A 93 -26.70 -7.36 -7.20
N GLU A 94 -26.04 -6.25 -6.86
CA GLU A 94 -26.71 -4.94 -6.72
C GLU A 94 -27.42 -4.51 -8.00
N LEU A 95 -26.78 -4.62 -9.17
CA LEU A 95 -27.40 -4.27 -10.45
C LEU A 95 -28.46 -5.29 -10.90
N ARG A 96 -28.31 -6.55 -10.52
CA ARG A 96 -29.30 -7.60 -10.81
C ARG A 96 -30.60 -7.37 -10.04
N ALA A 97 -30.60 -6.57 -8.97
CA ALA A 97 -31.80 -6.12 -8.30
C ALA A 97 -32.69 -5.21 -9.18
N GLU A 98 -32.12 -4.59 -10.23
CA GLU A 98 -32.83 -3.82 -11.26
C GLU A 98 -32.65 -4.45 -12.67
N PRO A 99 -33.23 -5.65 -12.91
CA PRO A 99 -32.89 -6.49 -14.07
C PRO A 99 -33.26 -5.86 -15.41
N GLU A 100 -34.21 -4.93 -15.43
CA GLU A 100 -34.66 -4.23 -16.64
C GLU A 100 -33.60 -3.30 -17.25
N ARG A 101 -32.54 -3.00 -16.49
CA ARG A 101 -31.44 -2.12 -16.91
C ARG A 101 -30.08 -2.80 -16.94
N TYR A 102 -30.01 -4.09 -16.61
CA TYR A 102 -28.75 -4.83 -16.56
C TYR A 102 -28.19 -5.07 -17.97
N THR A 103 -26.95 -4.62 -18.20
CA THR A 103 -26.09 -5.06 -19.29
C THR A 103 -24.68 -5.31 -18.74
N PRO A 104 -23.90 -6.23 -19.32
CA PRO A 104 -22.51 -6.46 -18.90
C PRO A 104 -21.64 -5.19 -18.99
N GLU A 105 -21.93 -4.32 -19.94
CA GLU A 105 -21.25 -3.02 -20.09
C GLU A 105 -21.57 -2.10 -18.91
N ARG A 106 -22.84 -1.96 -18.52
CA ARG A 106 -23.24 -1.17 -17.35
C ARG A 106 -22.67 -1.72 -16.05
N HIS A 107 -22.60 -3.04 -15.91
CA HIS A 107 -21.97 -3.65 -14.74
C HIS A 107 -20.49 -3.32 -14.67
N ARG A 108 -19.76 -3.37 -15.79
CA ARG A 108 -18.36 -2.92 -15.83
C ARG A 108 -18.21 -1.45 -15.50
N GLU A 109 -19.07 -0.58 -16.01
CA GLU A 109 -19.02 0.86 -15.73
C GLU A 109 -19.33 1.16 -14.25
N TYR A 110 -20.37 0.53 -13.70
CA TYR A 110 -20.73 0.67 -12.28
C TYR A 110 -19.61 0.16 -11.38
N HIS A 111 -19.09 -1.04 -11.65
CA HIS A 111 -17.98 -1.59 -10.88
C HIS A 111 -16.74 -0.70 -10.91
N GLN A 112 -16.41 -0.11 -12.06
CA GLN A 112 -15.32 0.87 -12.16
C GLN A 112 -15.57 2.09 -11.27
N GLN A 113 -16.78 2.65 -11.30
CA GLN A 113 -17.14 3.79 -10.46
C GLN A 113 -17.05 3.46 -8.97
N VAL A 114 -17.57 2.32 -8.53
CA VAL A 114 -17.49 1.88 -7.13
C VAL A 114 -16.03 1.68 -6.69
N VAL A 115 -15.18 1.14 -7.57
CA VAL A 115 -13.74 1.03 -7.32
C VAL A 115 -13.09 2.41 -7.24
N GLU A 116 -13.44 3.36 -8.11
CA GLU A 116 -12.93 4.74 -8.06
C GLU A 116 -13.31 5.44 -6.74
N ASP A 117 -14.57 5.29 -6.30
CA ASP A 117 -15.05 5.84 -5.02
C ASP A 117 -14.32 5.20 -3.81
N TRP A 118 -14.06 3.89 -3.88
CA TRP A 118 -13.24 3.19 -2.90
C TRP A 118 -11.80 3.76 -2.87
N ARG A 119 -11.19 3.98 -4.05
CA ARG A 119 -9.83 4.55 -4.17
C ARG A 119 -9.75 5.97 -3.59
N GLU A 120 -10.78 6.79 -3.82
CA GLU A 120 -10.90 8.12 -3.21
C GLU A 120 -11.00 8.03 -1.69
N THR A 121 -11.91 7.19 -1.17
CA THR A 121 -12.09 6.97 0.26
C THR A 121 -10.79 6.53 0.94
N VAL A 122 -10.06 5.59 0.32
CA VAL A 122 -8.76 5.13 0.83
C VAL A 122 -7.75 6.26 0.87
N ARG A 123 -7.68 7.08 -0.19
CA ARG A 123 -6.77 8.24 -0.26
C ARG A 123 -7.04 9.25 0.86
N GLU A 124 -8.30 9.49 1.20
CA GLU A 124 -8.68 10.42 2.28
C GLU A 124 -8.39 9.85 3.68
N ARG A 125 -8.34 8.53 3.82
CA ARG A 125 -8.10 7.83 5.08
C ARG A 125 -6.63 7.50 5.37
N ILE A 126 -5.69 7.98 4.53
CA ILE A 126 -4.28 7.72 4.79
C ILE A 126 -3.85 8.43 6.09
N VAL A 127 -3.25 7.67 7.00
CA VAL A 127 -2.86 8.12 8.36
C VAL A 127 -1.66 9.07 8.34
N ASP A 128 -1.58 9.96 9.33
CA ASP A 128 -0.43 10.85 9.54
C ASP A 128 0.75 10.19 10.28
N GLU A 129 0.54 9.02 10.88
CA GLU A 129 1.55 8.27 11.63
C GLU A 129 1.39 6.76 11.43
N THR A 130 2.51 6.06 11.32
CA THR A 130 2.55 4.59 11.22
C THR A 130 3.71 4.02 12.04
N THR A 131 3.71 2.71 12.26
CA THR A 131 4.80 2.00 12.92
C THR A 131 5.66 1.32 11.87
N LEU A 132 6.96 1.64 11.84
CA LEU A 132 7.95 0.87 11.08
C LEU A 132 8.47 -0.27 11.92
N GLU A 133 8.60 -1.45 11.34
CA GLU A 133 9.14 -2.65 11.97
C GLU A 133 10.35 -3.16 11.19
N TRP A 134 11.40 -3.60 11.89
CA TRP A 134 12.61 -4.16 11.29
C TRP A 134 13.28 -5.14 12.27
N ASP A 135 14.32 -5.85 11.81
CA ASP A 135 15.04 -6.78 12.67
C ASP A 135 15.71 -6.05 13.84
N GLY A 136 15.22 -6.29 15.05
CA GLY A 136 15.71 -5.65 16.27
C GLY A 136 14.90 -4.44 16.77
N GLY A 137 13.80 -4.04 16.12
CA GLY A 137 12.95 -3.00 16.70
C GLY A 137 11.76 -2.53 15.87
N HIS A 138 11.00 -1.63 16.48
CA HIS A 138 9.94 -0.89 15.80
C HIS A 138 9.95 0.56 16.27
N LYS A 139 9.39 1.46 15.45
CA LYS A 139 9.27 2.87 15.80
C LYS A 139 8.10 3.53 15.10
N ARG A 140 7.35 4.34 15.86
CA ARG A 140 6.33 5.22 15.30
C ARG A 140 6.98 6.42 14.59
N VAL A 141 6.57 6.65 13.35
CA VAL A 141 7.09 7.72 12.50
C VAL A 141 5.94 8.47 11.85
N SER A 142 6.17 9.74 11.50
CA SER A 142 5.19 10.51 10.74
C SER A 142 5.14 10.09 9.28
N VAL A 143 3.95 9.98 8.73
CA VAL A 143 3.70 9.81 7.30
C VAL A 143 3.54 11.20 6.68
N LYS A 144 4.07 11.37 5.46
CA LYS A 144 3.97 12.61 4.68
C LYS A 144 3.50 12.28 3.28
N HIS A 145 2.37 12.84 2.88
CA HIS A 145 1.82 12.58 1.56
C HIS A 145 2.53 13.46 0.54
N LEU A 146 2.99 12.83 -0.53
CA LEU A 146 3.47 13.48 -1.73
C LEU A 146 2.26 13.61 -2.66
N GLY A 147 1.75 14.85 -2.75
CA GLY A 147 0.69 15.28 -3.65
C GLY A 147 1.21 16.32 -4.62
#